data_AF-A0AAV7JA63-F1
#
_entry.id   AF-A0AAV7JA63-F1
#
_cell.length_a   1.000
_cell.length_b   1.000
_cell.length_c   1.000
_cell.angle_alpha   90.00
_cell.angle_beta   90.00
_cell.angle_gamma   90.00
#
_symmetry.space_group_name_H-M   'P 1'
#
loop_
_entity.id
_entity.type
_entity.pdbx_description
1 polymer ?
#
loop_
_entity_poly.entity_id
_entity_poly.type
_entity_poly.pdbx_seq_one_letter_code
_entity_poly.pdbx_strand_id
1 'polypeptide(L)'
;MIVYDSVEVPTDITRDNIYQKVAANLDEQIGTLYITTDQLVWIKDNEKKGFRFLISDITYAGREKNVIDIEINGGDTEVNFSLENKIIRDSICKKIENAGIHVDDEELKSEEEKDHMDSENDIEDEEVAEEMMDDEN
;
A
#
# COMPACT_ATOMS: atom_id res chain seq x y z
N MET A 1 18.01 -9.06 4.07
CA MET A 1 18.80 -8.58 5.24
C MET A 1 18.88 -7.06 5.14
N ILE A 2 18.18 -6.33 6.01
CA ILE A 2 18.25 -4.86 6.04
C ILE A 2 19.66 -4.46 6.47
N VAL A 3 20.43 -3.86 5.56
CA VAL A 3 21.77 -3.39 5.87
C VAL A 3 21.64 -2.06 6.62
N TYR A 4 21.70 -2.13 7.94
CA TYR A 4 21.84 -0.98 8.82
C TYR A 4 23.26 -0.41 8.70
N ASP A 5 23.54 0.26 7.59
CA ASP A 5 24.80 0.98 7.46
C ASP A 5 24.74 2.28 8.28
N SER A 6 25.90 2.81 8.64
CA SER A 6 26.00 4.15 9.23
C SER A 6 25.65 5.18 8.15
N VAL A 7 24.35 5.37 7.90
CA VAL A 7 23.86 6.46 7.07
C VAL A 7 24.01 7.75 7.89
N GLU A 8 25.23 8.29 7.90
CA GLU A 8 25.40 9.71 8.20
C GLU A 8 24.44 10.45 7.25
N VAL A 9 23.59 11.33 7.80
CA VAL A 9 22.66 12.19 7.04
C VAL A 9 23.37 12.58 5.75
N PRO A 10 22.98 12.02 4.59
CA PRO A 10 23.92 11.99 3.49
C PRO A 10 24.25 13.43 3.14
N THR A 11 25.50 13.82 3.33
CA THR A 11 26.01 15.06 2.74
C THR A 11 25.86 15.03 1.22
N ASP A 12 25.69 13.83 0.64
CA ASP A 12 25.37 13.57 -0.77
C ASP A 12 23.88 13.67 -1.13
N ILE A 13 22.95 13.73 -0.16
CA ILE A 13 21.63 14.28 -0.46
C ILE A 13 21.83 15.78 -0.51
N THR A 14 22.29 16.27 -1.66
CA THR A 14 22.25 17.71 -1.95
C THR A 14 20.84 18.18 -1.66
N ARG A 15 20.69 19.19 -0.79
CA ARG A 15 19.39 19.75 -0.35
C ARG A 15 18.41 19.99 -1.50
N ASP A 16 18.93 20.19 -2.72
CA ASP A 16 18.19 20.41 -3.95
C ASP A 16 17.39 19.19 -4.46
N ASN A 17 17.64 17.97 -3.95
CA ASN A 17 16.95 16.75 -4.39
C ASN A 17 15.92 16.20 -3.38
N ILE A 18 15.69 16.88 -2.24
CA ILE A 18 14.69 16.47 -1.26
C ILE A 18 13.36 17.14 -1.61
N TYR A 19 12.37 16.34 -2.02
CA TYR A 19 11.02 16.83 -2.27
C TYR A 19 10.24 17.05 -0.99
N GLN A 20 10.39 16.12 -0.06
CA GLN A 20 9.58 16.10 1.15
C GLN A 20 10.33 15.37 2.28
N LYS A 21 10.15 15.85 3.50
CA LYS A 21 10.59 15.17 4.73
C LYS A 21 9.38 14.98 5.63
N VAL A 22 9.21 13.78 6.17
CA VAL A 22 8.01 13.41 6.93
C VAL A 22 8.42 12.54 8.12
N ALA A 23 7.69 12.67 9.24
CA ALA A 23 7.85 11.71 10.33
C ALA A 23 7.31 10.36 9.87
N ALA A 24 8.09 9.31 10.10
CA ALA A 24 7.74 7.95 9.74
C ALA A 24 8.29 6.98 10.79
N ASN A 25 7.45 6.07 11.24
CA ASN A 25 7.86 5.01 12.14
C ASN A 25 8.18 3.75 11.33
N LEU A 26 9.33 3.15 11.61
CA LEU A 26 9.72 1.83 11.10
C LEU A 26 9.89 0.89 12.30
N ASP A 27 9.14 -0.22 12.35
CA ASP A 27 9.26 -1.24 13.41
C ASP A 27 9.33 -0.64 14.83
N GLU A 28 8.35 0.20 15.17
CA GLU A 28 8.26 0.93 16.45
C GLU A 28 9.34 2.00 16.71
N GLN A 29 10.26 2.21 15.76
CA GLN A 29 11.29 3.25 15.84
C GLN A 29 10.83 4.52 15.13
N ILE A 30 10.91 5.65 15.84
CA ILE A 30 10.57 6.96 15.30
C ILE A 30 11.73 7.49 14.47
N GLY A 31 11.44 7.99 13.28
CA GLY A 31 12.44 8.63 12.43
C GLY A 31 11.84 9.61 11.43
N THR A 32 12.73 10.18 10.63
CA THR A 32 12.38 11.07 9.52
C THR A 32 12.63 10.34 8.20
N LEU A 33 11.58 10.20 7.39
CA LEU A 33 11.66 9.74 6.01
C LEU A 33 11.85 10.94 5.08
N TYR A 34 12.95 10.92 4.33
CA TYR A 34 13.27 11.86 3.27
C TYR A 34 12.95 11.22 1.93
N ILE A 35 12.10 11.91 1.17
CA ILE A 35 11.65 11.48 -0.15
C ILE A 35 12.41 12.33 -1.17
N THR A 36 13.26 11.68 -1.95
CA THR A 36 14.05 12.30 -3.03
C THR A 36 13.53 11.88 -4.39
N THR A 37 14.13 12.35 -5.50
CA THR A 37 13.71 12.00 -6.87
C THR A 37 13.67 10.50 -7.13
N ASP A 38 14.68 9.78 -6.65
CA ASP A 38 14.97 8.40 -7.00
C ASP A 38 15.12 7.50 -5.76
N GLN A 39 15.14 8.06 -4.56
CA GLN A 39 15.40 7.31 -3.32
C GLN A 39 14.40 7.65 -2.21
N LEU A 40 14.19 6.67 -1.35
CA LEU A 40 13.62 6.83 -0.02
C LEU A 40 14.73 6.64 1.01
N VAL A 41 14.87 7.60 1.92
CA VAL A 41 15.91 7.59 2.95
C VAL A 41 15.26 7.81 4.30
N TRP A 42 15.31 6.80 5.16
CA TRP A 42 14.82 6.93 6.52
C TRP A 42 15.97 7.06 7.49
N ILE A 43 15.86 8.00 8.42
CA ILE A 43 16.86 8.25 9.46
C ILE A 43 16.16 8.20 10.81
N LYS A 44 16.67 7.38 11.72
CA LYS A 44 16.13 7.26 13.06
C LYS A 44 16.35 8.56 13.84
N ASP A 45 15.33 9.01 14.55
CA ASP A 45 15.43 10.24 15.34
C ASP A 45 16.42 10.03 16.50
N ASN A 46 17.22 11.06 16.79
CA ASN A 46 18.30 11.06 17.79
C ASN A 46 19.49 10.14 17.49
N GLU A 47 19.50 9.47 16.34
CA GLU A 47 20.64 8.68 15.86
C GLU A 47 21.10 9.17 14.48
N LYS A 48 22.40 9.06 14.18
CA LYS A 48 22.92 9.25 12.81
C LYS A 48 22.92 7.94 12.03
N LYS A 49 21.85 7.15 12.21
CA LYS A 49 21.70 5.83 11.61
C LYS A 49 20.35 5.77 10.93
N GLY A 50 20.33 5.04 9.83
CA GLY A 50 19.17 4.98 8.96
C GLY A 50 19.40 3.96 7.87
N PHE A 51 18.57 4.01 6.85
CA PHE A 51 18.71 3.21 5.66
C PHE A 51 18.22 4.00 4.46
N ARG A 52 18.72 3.65 3.29
CA ARG A 52 18.29 4.20 2.01
C ARG A 52 18.10 3.09 1.00
N PHE A 53 17.20 3.30 0.07
CA PHE A 53 17.01 2.42 -1.07
C PHE A 53 16.53 3.24 -2.27
N LEU A 54 16.85 2.75 -3.46
CA LEU A 54 16.35 3.35 -4.69
C LEU A 54 14.89 2.91 -4.87
N ILE A 55 14.07 3.82 -5.38
CA ILE A 55 12.71 3.52 -5.80
C ILE A 55 12.73 2.44 -6.89
N SER A 56 13.75 2.43 -7.76
CA SER A 56 13.93 1.40 -8.78
C SER A 56 14.14 -0.02 -8.25
N ASP A 57 14.56 -0.16 -6.99
CA ASP A 57 14.82 -1.45 -6.37
C ASP A 57 13.55 -2.04 -5.72
N ILE A 58 12.48 -1.24 -5.62
CA ILE A 58 11.19 -1.67 -5.09
C ILE A 58 10.52 -2.59 -6.11
N THR A 59 10.14 -3.78 -5.66
CA THR A 59 9.41 -4.76 -6.49
C THR A 59 7.92 -4.76 -6.21
N TYR A 60 7.51 -4.35 -5.01
CA TYR A 60 6.13 -4.23 -4.60
C TYR A 60 5.98 -3.08 -3.61
N ALA A 61 4.84 -2.38 -3.68
CA ALA A 61 4.41 -1.50 -2.62
C ALA A 61 2.91 -1.67 -2.36
N GLY A 62 2.54 -1.78 -1.10
CA GLY A 62 1.17 -1.81 -0.62
C GLY A 62 0.83 -0.53 0.12
N ARG A 63 -0.46 -0.15 0.08
CA ARG A 63 -0.99 0.88 0.97
C ARG A 63 -2.11 0.32 1.83
N GLU A 64 -2.00 0.49 3.14
CA GLU A 64 -3.05 0.12 4.09
C GLU A 64 -3.21 1.23 5.15
N LYS A 65 -4.37 1.89 5.23
CA LYS A 65 -4.66 2.97 6.18
C LYS A 65 -3.62 4.12 6.17
N ASN A 66 -2.67 4.11 7.09
CA ASN A 66 -1.57 5.09 7.17
C ASN A 66 -0.19 4.42 7.05
N VAL A 67 -0.16 3.16 6.63
CA VAL A 67 1.05 2.34 6.46
C VAL A 67 1.35 2.20 4.97
N ILE A 68 2.64 2.19 4.64
CA ILE A 68 3.15 1.75 3.34
C ILE A 68 4.01 0.52 3.59
N ASP A 69 3.67 -0.58 2.96
CA ASP A 69 4.46 -1.80 2.94
C ASP A 69 5.28 -1.83 1.65
N ILE A 70 6.58 -2.04 1.73
CA ILE A 70 7.49 -1.98 0.58
C ILE A 70 8.36 -3.22 0.56
N GLU A 71 8.32 -3.95 -0.55
CA GLU A 71 9.28 -5.01 -0.84
C GLU A 71 10.35 -4.52 -1.81
N ILE A 72 11.60 -4.84 -1.50
CA ILE A 72 12.78 -4.44 -2.25
C ILE A 72 13.52 -5.69 -2.73
N ASN A 73 13.98 -5.68 -3.98
CA ASN A 73 14.71 -6.78 -4.62
C ASN A 73 13.94 -8.12 -4.63
N GLY A 74 12.62 -8.10 -4.73
CA GLY A 74 11.80 -9.32 -4.86
C GLY A 74 11.55 -10.04 -3.53
N GLY A 75 11.47 -9.29 -2.43
CA GLY A 75 11.18 -9.82 -1.08
C GLY A 75 12.42 -10.06 -0.21
N ASP A 76 13.63 -9.74 -0.69
CA ASP A 76 14.86 -9.84 0.12
C ASP A 76 14.86 -8.88 1.33
N THR A 77 14.09 -7.80 1.20
CA THR A 77 13.91 -6.78 2.22
C THR A 77 12.47 -6.26 2.18
N GLU A 78 11.80 -6.32 3.33
CA GLU A 78 10.46 -5.80 3.55
C GLU A 78 10.55 -4.65 4.54
N VAL A 79 9.84 -3.56 4.28
CA VAL A 79 9.89 -2.32 5.05
C VAL A 79 8.49 -1.75 5.20
N ASN A 80 8.05 -1.54 6.44
CA ASN A 80 6.70 -1.06 6.74
C ASN A 80 6.78 0.32 7.40
N PHE A 81 6.41 1.37 6.67
CA PHE A 81 6.40 2.74 7.18
C PHE A 81 5.02 3.11 7.69
N SER A 82 4.90 3.33 9.00
CA SER A 82 3.73 3.98 9.56
C SER A 82 3.88 5.50 9.50
N LEU A 83 2.96 6.17 8.83
CA LEU A 83 2.93 7.62 8.63
C LEU A 83 1.81 8.26 9.45
N GLU A 84 1.91 9.56 9.73
CA GLU A 84 0.86 10.28 10.45
C GLU A 84 -0.33 10.67 9.56
N ASN A 85 -0.16 10.62 8.23
CA ASN A 85 -1.13 11.19 7.29
C ASN A 85 -1.22 10.41 5.98
N LYS A 86 -2.43 9.92 5.65
CA LYS A 86 -2.73 9.23 4.38
C LYS A 86 -2.38 10.03 3.12
N ILE A 87 -2.46 11.37 3.14
CA ILE A 87 -2.11 12.19 1.96
C ILE A 87 -0.62 12.03 1.62
N ILE A 88 0.23 11.91 2.64
CA ILE A 88 1.66 11.69 2.47
C ILE A 88 1.89 10.28 1.94
N ARG A 89 1.20 9.29 2.51
CA ARG A 89 1.21 7.90 2.03
C ARG A 89 0.90 7.83 0.54
N ASP A 90 -0.22 8.41 0.12
CA ASP A 90 -0.68 8.41 -1.26
C ASP A 90 0.32 9.12 -2.20
N SER A 91 0.95 10.20 -1.72
CA SER A 91 2.01 10.90 -2.47
C SER A 91 3.23 10.02 -2.73
N ILE A 92 3.68 9.26 -1.72
CA ILE A 92 4.80 8.32 -1.85
C ILE A 92 4.42 7.17 -2.80
N CYS A 93 3.24 6.57 -2.60
CA CYS A 93 2.72 5.51 -3.47
C CYS A 93 2.66 5.97 -4.93
N LYS A 94 2.09 7.14 -5.21
CA LYS A 94 2.03 7.70 -6.58
C LYS A 94 3.42 7.90 -7.18
N LYS A 95 4.42 8.18 -6.36
CA LYS A 95 5.80 8.35 -6.80
C LYS A 95 6.44 7.01 -7.17
N ILE A 96 6.11 5.95 -6.44
CA ILE A 96 6.48 4.57 -6.75
C ILE A 96 5.77 4.11 -8.03
N GLU A 97 4.47 4.39 -8.18
CA GLU A 97 3.70 4.12 -9.41
C GLU A 97 4.33 4.76 -10.65
N ASN A 98 4.74 6.04 -10.54
CA ASN A 98 5.40 6.75 -11.63
C ASN A 98 6.76 6.16 -12.02
N ALA A 99 7.39 5.37 -11.15
CA ALA A 99 8.61 4.62 -11.46
C ALA A 99 8.32 3.29 -12.17
N GLY A 100 7.05 2.98 -12.47
CA GLY A 100 6.62 1.78 -13.19
C GLY A 100 6.34 0.58 -12.29
N ILE A 101 6.22 0.80 -10.98
CA ILE A 101 5.95 -0.25 -9.98
C ILE A 101 4.46 -0.28 -9.68
N HIS A 102 3.87 -1.47 -9.64
CA HIS A 102 2.47 -1.62 -9.23
C HIS A 102 2.33 -1.34 -7.73
N VAL A 103 1.33 -0.53 -7.36
CA VAL A 103 0.96 -0.32 -5.97
C VAL A 103 -0.38 -0.99 -5.72
N ASP A 104 -0.40 -2.00 -4.86
CA ASP A 104 -1.63 -2.66 -4.45
C ASP A 104 -2.38 -1.79 -3.44
N ASP A 105 -3.65 -1.53 -3.72
CA ASP A 105 -4.55 -0.86 -2.80
C ASP A 105 -5.43 -1.90 -2.10
N GLU A 106 -4.93 -2.47 -1.01
CA GLU A 106 -5.70 -3.43 -0.23
C GLU A 106 -6.94 -2.80 0.43
N GLU A 107 -7.02 -1.47 0.56
CA GLU A 107 -8.25 -0.81 1.02
C GLU A 107 -9.44 -1.04 0.06
N LEU A 108 -9.19 -1.19 -1.25
CA LEU A 108 -10.25 -1.37 -2.25
C LEU A 108 -10.79 -2.81 -2.32
N LYS A 109 -10.10 -3.81 -1.76
CA LYS A 109 -10.51 -5.22 -1.87
C LYS A 109 -11.64 -5.62 -0.90
N SER A 110 -12.12 -4.71 -0.05
CA SER A 110 -13.08 -5.02 1.02
C SER A 110 -14.57 -4.78 0.66
N GLU A 111 -14.89 -4.20 -0.50
CA GLU A 111 -16.28 -3.87 -0.90
C GLU A 111 -16.80 -4.63 -2.15
N GLU A 112 -15.96 -5.35 -2.90
CA GLU A 112 -16.39 -6.03 -4.14
C GLU A 112 -16.74 -7.53 -4.01
N GLU A 113 -16.68 -8.13 -2.82
CA GLU A 113 -17.08 -9.55 -2.60
C GLU A 113 -18.47 -9.73 -1.97
N LYS A 114 -19.34 -8.71 -2.01
CA LYS A 114 -20.63 -8.74 -1.28
C LYS A 114 -21.92 -8.64 -2.10
N ASP A 115 -21.91 -8.87 -3.41
CA ASP A 115 -23.16 -8.71 -4.18
C ASP A 115 -23.35 -9.66 -5.38
N HIS A 116 -22.96 -10.93 -5.26
CA HIS A 116 -23.32 -11.95 -6.26
C HIS A 116 -23.62 -13.33 -5.66
N MET A 117 -24.65 -13.42 -4.79
CA MET A 117 -25.37 -14.68 -4.61
C MET A 117 -26.75 -14.46 -3.97
N ASP A 118 -27.64 -13.78 -4.68
CA ASP A 118 -29.07 -13.94 -4.44
C ASP A 118 -29.71 -14.56 -5.67
N SER A 119 -30.32 -15.73 -5.47
CA SER A 119 -31.31 -16.42 -6.32
C SER A 119 -30.84 -17.62 -7.15
N GLU A 120 -30.25 -18.64 -6.52
CA GLU A 120 -30.72 -20.01 -6.82
C GLU A 120 -31.85 -20.32 -5.82
N ASN A 121 -33.04 -20.29 -6.39
CA ASN A 121 -34.31 -20.39 -5.73
C ASN A 121 -34.57 -21.87 -5.42
N ASP A 122 -34.20 -22.30 -4.22
CA ASP A 122 -34.49 -23.63 -3.68
C ASP A 122 -35.92 -23.63 -3.11
N ILE A 123 -36.91 -23.69 -4.01
CA ILE A 123 -38.31 -24.02 -3.68
C ILE A 123 -38.63 -25.29 -4.44
N GLU A 124 -38.36 -26.42 -3.82
CA GLU A 124 -38.96 -27.72 -4.15
C GLU A 124 -39.97 -28.05 -3.02
N ASP A 125 -41.12 -28.62 -3.40
CA ASP A 125 -42.34 -28.85 -2.62
C ASP A 125 -43.17 -27.57 -2.33
N GLU A 126 -44.48 -27.48 -2.61
CA GLU A 126 -45.55 -28.48 -2.52
C GLU A 126 -46.81 -27.98 -3.29
N GLU A 127 -47.64 -28.90 -3.76
CA GLU A 127 -48.84 -28.71 -4.60
C GLU A 127 -49.90 -27.73 -4.05
N VAL A 128 -50.42 -26.81 -4.90
CA VAL A 128 -51.85 -26.40 -4.86
C VAL A 128 -52.35 -26.06 -6.28
N ALA A 129 -53.34 -26.82 -6.72
CA ALA A 129 -54.15 -26.60 -7.91
C ALA A 129 -55.11 -25.40 -7.73
N GLU A 130 -55.33 -24.61 -8.79
CA GLU A 130 -56.65 -24.45 -9.42
C GLU A 130 -56.61 -23.39 -10.54
N GLU A 131 -57.04 -23.87 -11.71
CA GLU A 131 -57.73 -23.24 -12.84
C GLU A 131 -57.76 -21.70 -12.94
N MET A 132 -57.50 -21.18 -14.15
CA MET A 132 -58.56 -20.46 -14.89
C MET A 132 -58.13 -20.03 -16.31
N MET A 133 -59.04 -20.31 -17.24
CA MET A 133 -59.19 -19.85 -18.63
C MET A 133 -58.57 -20.74 -19.72
N ASP A 134 -59.38 -21.67 -20.23
CA ASP A 134 -59.21 -22.21 -21.58
C ASP A 134 -59.74 -21.22 -22.63
N ASP A 135 -59.03 -21.23 -23.75
CA ASP A 135 -59.03 -20.39 -24.94
C ASP A 135 -60.38 -20.01 -25.60
N GLU A 136 -60.32 -18.87 -26.29
CA GLU A 136 -60.84 -18.62 -27.65
C GLU A 136 -62.20 -19.27 -28.04
N ASN A 137 -63.30 -18.56 -27.73
CA ASN A 137 -64.54 -18.52 -28.53
C ASN A 137 -65.40 -17.29 -28.19
#